data_AF-A0A1H5WJY7-F1
#
_entry.id   AF-A0A1H5WJY7-F1
#
_cell.length_a   1.000
_cell.length_b   1.000
_cell.length_c   1.000
_cell.angle_alpha   90.00
_cell.angle_beta   90.00
_cell.angle_gamma   90.00
#
_symmetry.space_group_name_H-M   'P 1'
#
loop_
_entity.id
_entity.type
_entity.pdbx_description
1 polymer ?
#
loop_
_entity_poly.entity_id
_entity_poly.type
_entity_poly.pdbx_seq_one_letter_code
_entity_poly.pdbx_strand_id
1 'polypeptide(L)'
;MTAATIKKNLDKAKDGIIKDSYTIQRTISFEDLINELLDKISERTNRFAEMTLSINSIVESLQNITWIVDQPNEQILKEINAILDISRGVHISLEKRKADLEKTGIFKICPESTQDLFDTIDSLGETIDDVEAIYFRLPNNAEFKSLCEKFSTLK
;
A
#
# COMPACT_ATOMS: atom_id res chain seq x y z
N MET A 1 54.61 -48.05 -8.73
CA MET A 1 53.25 -47.56 -9.04
C MET A 1 52.91 -48.03 -10.47
N THR A 2 51.80 -48.73 -10.70
CA THR A 2 51.52 -49.36 -12.01
C THR A 2 50.66 -48.46 -12.90
N ALA A 3 50.71 -48.67 -14.22
CA ALA A 3 49.89 -47.92 -15.19
C ALA A 3 48.38 -48.04 -14.89
N ALA A 4 47.94 -49.18 -14.35
CA ALA A 4 46.55 -49.39 -13.90
C ALA A 4 46.16 -48.47 -12.74
N THR A 5 47.08 -48.21 -11.79
CA THR A 5 46.85 -47.27 -10.68
C THR A 5 46.72 -45.83 -11.20
N ILE A 6 47.57 -45.44 -12.17
CA ILE A 6 47.52 -44.10 -12.77
C ILE A 6 46.21 -43.88 -13.52
N LYS A 7 45.77 -44.85 -14.33
CA LYS A 7 44.50 -44.77 -15.06
C LYS A 7 43.30 -44.63 -14.11
N LYS A 8 43.24 -45.44 -13.06
CA LYS A 8 42.16 -45.37 -12.06
C LYS A 8 42.10 -44.01 -11.36
N ASN A 9 43.24 -43.38 -11.11
CA ASN A 9 43.31 -42.06 -10.51
C ASN A 9 42.85 -40.97 -11.50
N LEU A 10 43.21 -41.08 -12.78
CA LEU A 10 42.74 -40.17 -13.84
C LEU A 10 41.24 -40.28 -14.07
N ASP A 11 40.68 -41.49 -14.08
CA ASP A 11 39.24 -41.71 -14.25
C ASP A 11 38.46 -41.08 -13.07
N LYS A 12 38.93 -41.29 -11.83
CA LYS A 12 38.35 -40.63 -10.65
C LYS A 12 38.46 -39.11 -10.69
N ALA A 13 39.60 -38.58 -11.13
CA ALA A 13 39.80 -37.14 -11.26
C ALA A 13 38.89 -36.54 -12.33
N LYS A 14 38.76 -37.22 -13.48
CA LYS A 14 37.83 -36.87 -14.56
C LYS A 14 36.38 -36.85 -14.07
N ASP A 15 35.95 -37.89 -13.36
CA ASP A 15 34.59 -37.97 -12.84
C ASP A 15 34.31 -36.85 -11.81
N GLY A 16 35.31 -36.51 -10.97
CA GLY A 16 35.25 -35.37 -10.06
C GLY A 16 35.13 -34.04 -10.80
N ILE A 17 35.98 -33.78 -11.80
CA ILE A 17 35.98 -32.56 -12.61
C ILE A 17 34.66 -32.40 -13.37
N ILE A 18 34.14 -33.48 -13.96
CA ILE A 18 32.86 -33.45 -14.67
C ILE A 18 31.71 -33.13 -13.70
N LYS A 19 31.68 -33.78 -12.53
CA LYS A 19 30.66 -33.53 -11.50
C LYS A 19 30.72 -32.08 -11.00
N ASP A 20 31.91 -31.54 -10.76
CA ASP A 20 32.09 -30.17 -10.30
C ASP A 20 31.70 -29.16 -11.39
N SER A 21 32.03 -29.44 -12.65
CA SER A 21 31.61 -28.62 -13.80
C SER A 21 30.08 -28.55 -13.95
N TYR A 22 29.36 -29.65 -13.73
CA TYR A 22 27.90 -29.65 -13.72
C TYR A 22 27.30 -28.97 -12.47
N THR A 23 28.01 -29.01 -11.35
CA THR A 23 27.59 -28.34 -10.11
C THR A 23 27.74 -26.82 -10.25
N ILE A 24 28.81 -26.34 -10.90
CA ILE A 24 29.03 -24.93 -11.22
C ILE A 24 27.97 -24.40 -12.19
N GLN A 25 27.54 -25.21 -13.18
CA GLN A 25 26.43 -24.86 -14.09
C GLN A 25 25.05 -24.81 -13.42
N ARG A 26 24.89 -25.37 -12.21
CA ARG A 26 23.65 -25.29 -11.41
C ARG A 26 23.65 -24.15 -10.38
N THR A 27 24.67 -23.30 -10.40
CA THR A 27 24.61 -22.02 -9.70
C THR A 27 23.66 -21.15 -10.49
N ILE A 28 22.51 -20.77 -9.91
CA ILE A 28 21.59 -19.76 -10.45
C ILE A 28 22.44 -18.65 -11.05
N SER A 29 22.29 -18.37 -12.35
CA SER A 29 23.14 -17.37 -12.96
C SER A 29 22.90 -16.05 -12.23
N PHE A 30 23.93 -15.22 -12.11
CA PHE A 30 23.77 -13.92 -11.45
C PHE A 30 22.63 -13.10 -12.11
N GLU A 31 22.41 -13.30 -13.41
CA GLU A 31 21.30 -12.76 -14.17
C GLU A 31 19.94 -13.28 -13.70
N ASP A 32 19.79 -14.59 -13.47
CA ASP A 32 18.56 -15.17 -12.91
C ASP A 32 18.24 -14.61 -11.51
N LEU A 33 19.25 -14.38 -10.67
CA LEU A 33 19.08 -13.79 -9.35
C LEU A 33 18.63 -12.32 -9.43
N ILE A 34 19.19 -11.55 -10.37
CA ILE A 34 18.77 -10.17 -10.65
C ILE A 34 17.32 -10.17 -11.14
N ASN A 35 16.97 -11.05 -12.07
CA ASN A 35 15.61 -11.14 -12.60
C ASN A 35 14.60 -11.48 -11.49
N GLU A 36 14.90 -12.45 -10.63
CA GLU A 36 14.04 -12.79 -9.50
C GLU A 36 13.86 -11.60 -8.54
N LEU A 37 14.91 -10.80 -8.31
CA LEU A 37 14.82 -9.60 -7.50
C LEU A 37 13.94 -8.54 -8.17
N LEU A 38 14.12 -8.28 -9.46
CA LEU A 38 13.33 -7.31 -10.24
C LEU A 38 11.85 -7.72 -10.31
N ASP A 39 11.57 -9.01 -10.43
CA ASP A 39 10.20 -9.54 -10.40
C ASP A 39 9.55 -9.28 -9.04
N LYS A 40 10.26 -9.52 -7.94
CA LYS A 40 9.76 -9.22 -6.59
C LYS A 40 9.52 -7.73 -6.36
N ILE A 41 10.39 -6.87 -6.87
CA ILE A 41 10.21 -5.41 -6.82
C ILE A 41 8.96 -5.01 -7.62
N SER A 42 8.80 -5.58 -8.81
CA SER A 42 7.64 -5.31 -9.68
C SER A 42 6.34 -5.76 -9.03
N GLU A 43 6.31 -6.96 -8.44
CA GLU A 43 5.16 -7.48 -7.70
C GLU A 43 4.79 -6.57 -6.53
N ARG A 44 5.79 -6.08 -5.78
CA ARG A 44 5.55 -5.15 -4.66
C ARG A 44 5.00 -3.82 -5.12
N THR A 45 5.56 -3.27 -6.19
CA THR A 45 5.10 -2.01 -6.80
C THR A 45 3.64 -2.14 -7.24
N ASN A 46 3.28 -3.22 -7.92
CA ASN A 46 1.90 -3.49 -8.35
C ASN A 46 0.94 -3.60 -7.16
N ARG A 47 1.34 -4.30 -6.09
CA ARG A 47 0.51 -4.39 -4.87
C ARG A 47 0.29 -3.03 -4.21
N PHE A 48 1.28 -2.15 -4.21
CA PHE A 48 1.12 -0.77 -3.71
C PHE A 48 0.17 0.04 -4.59
N ALA A 49 0.27 -0.09 -5.90
CA ALA A 49 -0.67 0.55 -6.83
C ALA A 49 -2.12 0.05 -6.62
N GLU A 50 -2.33 -1.26 -6.49
CA GLU A 50 -3.66 -1.84 -6.22
C GLU A 50 -4.25 -1.35 -4.89
N MET A 51 -3.43 -1.29 -3.84
CA MET A 51 -3.83 -0.73 -2.54
C MET A 51 -4.21 0.74 -2.66
N THR A 52 -3.40 1.53 -3.36
CA THR A 52 -3.63 2.95 -3.61
C THR A 52 -4.96 3.16 -4.32
N LEU A 53 -5.24 2.41 -5.39
CA LEU A 53 -6.52 2.47 -6.11
C LEU A 53 -7.71 2.10 -5.22
N SER A 54 -7.56 1.08 -4.38
CA SER A 54 -8.60 0.64 -3.45
C SER A 54 -8.92 1.72 -2.41
N ILE A 55 -7.90 2.37 -1.87
CA ILE A 55 -8.07 3.46 -0.89
C ILE A 55 -8.69 4.68 -1.57
N ASN A 56 -8.24 5.06 -2.77
CA ASN A 56 -8.83 6.16 -3.53
C ASN A 56 -10.31 5.95 -3.81
N SER A 57 -10.74 4.71 -4.10
CA SER A 57 -12.17 4.40 -4.25
C SER A 57 -12.97 4.65 -2.96
N ILE A 58 -12.38 4.39 -1.80
CA ILE A 58 -13.00 4.71 -0.50
C ILE A 58 -13.07 6.23 -0.31
N VAL A 59 -11.97 6.94 -0.60
CA VAL A 59 -11.89 8.41 -0.52
C VAL A 59 -12.97 9.04 -1.38
N GLU A 60 -13.07 8.66 -2.66
CA GLU A 60 -14.10 9.16 -3.57
C GLU A 60 -15.52 8.87 -3.06
N SER A 61 -15.74 7.68 -2.50
CA SER A 61 -17.04 7.31 -1.93
C SER A 61 -17.41 8.18 -0.73
N LEU A 62 -16.44 8.46 0.15
CA LEU A 62 -16.63 9.36 1.30
C LEU A 62 -16.85 10.81 0.87
N GLN A 63 -16.10 11.29 -0.12
CA GLN A 63 -16.31 12.63 -0.69
C GLN A 63 -17.70 12.75 -1.31
N ASN A 64 -18.21 11.73 -1.98
CA ASN A 64 -19.57 11.77 -2.51
C ASN A 64 -20.63 11.93 -1.41
N ILE A 65 -20.39 11.42 -0.19
CA ILE A 65 -21.30 11.61 0.94
C ILE A 65 -21.46 13.10 1.27
N THR A 66 -20.45 13.95 1.09
CA THR A 66 -20.55 15.39 1.41
C THR A 66 -21.58 16.13 0.54
N TRP A 67 -21.96 15.56 -0.61
CA TRP A 67 -22.85 16.21 -1.57
C TRP A 67 -24.28 15.65 -1.59
N ILE A 68 -24.53 14.51 -0.93
CA ILE A 68 -25.81 13.79 -1.06
C ILE A 68 -26.91 14.38 -0.17
N VAL A 69 -26.58 15.11 0.89
CA VAL A 69 -27.57 15.43 1.93
C VAL A 69 -27.58 16.91 2.34
N ASP A 70 -28.40 17.70 1.66
CA ASP A 70 -28.64 19.11 2.01
C ASP A 70 -29.25 19.26 3.43
N GLN A 71 -30.08 18.32 3.86
CA GLN A 71 -30.63 18.24 5.23
C GLN A 71 -30.78 16.79 5.68
N PRO A 72 -29.76 16.22 6.34
CA PRO A 72 -29.79 14.83 6.80
C PRO A 72 -30.76 14.67 7.97
N ASN A 73 -31.63 13.68 7.88
CA ASN A 73 -32.43 13.23 9.02
C ASN A 73 -31.58 12.34 9.94
N GLU A 74 -32.13 12.01 11.13
CA GLU A 74 -31.41 11.21 12.14
C GLU A 74 -30.95 9.85 11.62
N GLN A 75 -31.75 9.19 10.78
CA GLN A 75 -31.41 7.88 10.23
C GLN A 75 -30.20 7.96 9.30
N ILE A 76 -30.16 8.97 8.43
CA ILE A 76 -29.03 9.22 7.53
C ILE A 76 -27.78 9.54 8.34
N LEU A 77 -27.88 10.35 9.39
CA LEU A 77 -26.74 10.65 10.27
C LEU A 77 -26.19 9.39 10.95
N LYS A 78 -27.04 8.46 11.37
CA LYS A 78 -26.59 7.17 11.93
C LYS A 78 -25.82 6.33 10.91
N GLU A 79 -26.29 6.31 9.67
CA GLU A 79 -25.63 5.60 8.57
C GLU A 79 -24.28 6.21 8.23
N ILE A 80 -24.20 7.55 8.14
CA ILE A 80 -22.94 8.27 7.94
C ILE A 80 -21.96 7.97 9.09
N ASN A 81 -22.42 7.99 10.34
CA ASN A 81 -21.56 7.67 11.48
C ASN A 81 -21.02 6.23 11.41
N ALA A 82 -21.86 5.26 11.03
CA ALA A 82 -21.41 3.87 10.84
C ALA A 82 -20.36 3.73 9.74
N ILE A 83 -20.51 4.47 8.63
CA ILE A 83 -19.53 4.52 7.55
C ILE A 83 -18.21 5.13 8.03
N LEU A 84 -18.26 6.23 8.79
CA LEU A 84 -17.07 6.87 9.37
C LEU A 84 -16.34 5.93 10.33
N ASP A 85 -17.05 5.19 11.17
CA ASP A 85 -16.45 4.25 12.11
C ASP A 85 -15.71 3.11 11.41
N ILE A 86 -16.30 2.55 10.34
CA ILE A 86 -15.62 1.54 9.51
C ILE A 86 -14.39 2.15 8.84
N SER A 87 -14.52 3.34 8.26
CA SER A 87 -13.45 4.03 7.53
C SER A 87 -12.27 4.36 8.46
N ARG A 88 -12.53 4.79 9.69
CA ARG A 88 -11.49 4.98 10.72
C ARG A 88 -10.78 3.68 11.07
N GLY A 89 -11.52 2.58 11.20
CA GLY A 89 -10.93 1.27 11.45
C GLY A 89 -9.95 0.85 10.34
N VAL A 90 -10.31 1.11 9.09
CA VAL A 90 -9.45 0.91 7.93
C VAL A 90 -8.22 1.83 8.00
N HIS A 91 -8.42 3.13 8.20
CA HIS A 91 -7.34 4.13 8.29
C HIS A 91 -6.32 3.78 9.39
N ILE A 92 -6.77 3.44 10.60
CA ILE A 92 -5.90 3.02 11.71
C ILE A 92 -5.07 1.78 11.34
N SER A 93 -5.66 0.84 10.60
CA SER A 93 -4.96 -0.37 10.17
C SER A 93 -3.91 -0.04 9.10
N LEU A 94 -4.21 0.89 8.21
CA LEU A 94 -3.29 1.39 7.19
C LEU A 94 -2.13 2.20 7.78
N GLU A 95 -2.40 3.06 8.76
CA GLU A 95 -1.37 3.84 9.48
C GLU A 95 -0.37 2.93 10.20
N LYS A 96 -0.84 1.87 10.85
CA LYS A 96 0.05 0.84 11.43
C LYS A 96 0.91 0.20 10.35
N ARG A 97 0.31 -0.11 9.19
CA ARG A 97 1.01 -0.72 8.06
C ARG A 97 2.05 0.22 7.46
N LYS A 98 1.74 1.52 7.32
CA LYS A 98 2.64 2.61 6.92
C LYS A 98 3.86 2.65 7.83
N ALA A 99 3.65 2.73 9.14
CA ALA A 99 4.73 2.72 10.13
C ALA A 99 5.60 1.46 10.08
N ASP A 100 5.03 0.31 9.76
CA ASP A 100 5.81 -0.92 9.57
C ASP A 100 6.62 -0.88 8.27
N LEU A 101 6.06 -0.39 7.18
CA LEU A 101 6.75 -0.24 5.90
C LEU A 101 7.94 0.73 5.99
N GLU A 102 7.78 1.86 6.70
CA GLU A 102 8.87 2.81 6.96
C GLU A 102 10.10 2.15 7.58
N LYS A 103 9.90 1.21 8.49
CA LYS A 103 10.99 0.46 9.16
C LYS A 103 11.71 -0.52 8.24
N THR A 104 11.08 -0.97 7.16
CA THR A 104 11.67 -1.96 6.23
C THR A 104 12.67 -1.36 5.25
N GLY A 105 12.72 -0.03 5.11
CA GLY A 105 13.54 0.64 4.10
C GLY A 105 13.01 0.46 2.67
N ILE A 106 11.77 -0.02 2.50
CA ILE A 106 11.12 -0.21 1.18
C ILE A 106 11.11 1.06 0.34
N PHE A 107 11.08 2.23 0.99
CA PHE A 107 11.17 3.54 0.33
C PHE A 107 12.45 3.72 -0.50
N LYS A 108 13.55 3.02 -0.15
CA LYS A 108 14.80 3.05 -0.93
C LYS A 108 14.73 2.20 -2.19
N ILE A 109 13.76 1.29 -2.28
CA ILE A 109 13.61 0.31 -3.36
C ILE A 109 12.54 0.79 -4.35
N CYS A 110 11.39 1.25 -3.86
CA CYS A 110 10.29 1.78 -4.67
C CYS A 110 9.73 3.09 -4.06
N PRO A 111 10.48 4.21 -4.17
CA PRO A 111 10.13 5.47 -3.50
C PRO A 111 8.78 6.02 -3.97
N GLU A 112 8.55 6.10 -5.28
CA GLU A 112 7.33 6.69 -5.85
C GLU A 112 6.08 5.93 -5.40
N SER A 113 6.02 4.61 -5.63
CA SER A 113 4.84 3.82 -5.25
C SER A 113 4.63 3.72 -3.74
N THR A 114 5.69 3.84 -2.94
CA THR A 114 5.55 3.91 -1.48
C THR A 114 5.00 5.27 -1.06
N GLN A 115 5.48 6.36 -1.66
CA GLN A 115 5.01 7.71 -1.39
C GLN A 115 3.54 7.88 -1.79
N ASP A 116 3.16 7.44 -2.99
CA ASP A 116 1.78 7.50 -3.47
C ASP A 116 0.82 6.78 -2.51
N LEU A 117 1.22 5.60 -2.03
CA LEU A 117 0.45 4.85 -1.04
C LEU A 117 0.32 5.63 0.28
N PHE A 118 1.40 6.26 0.75
CA PHE A 118 1.41 6.99 2.01
C PHE A 118 0.54 8.25 1.94
N ASP A 119 0.67 9.02 0.86
CA ASP A 119 -0.14 10.22 0.62
C ASP A 119 -1.63 9.86 0.51
N THR A 120 -1.93 8.71 -0.08
CA THR A 120 -3.30 8.21 -0.21
C THR A 120 -3.87 7.75 1.13
N ILE A 121 -3.06 7.18 2.02
CA ILE A 121 -3.46 6.86 3.41
C ILE A 121 -3.78 8.15 4.16
N ASP A 122 -2.92 9.17 4.04
CA ASP A 122 -3.13 10.47 4.69
C ASP A 122 -4.40 11.16 4.17
N SER A 123 -4.63 11.12 2.85
CA SER A 123 -5.84 11.64 2.20
C SER A 123 -7.12 10.96 2.71
N LEU A 124 -7.07 9.66 3.02
CA LEU A 124 -8.20 8.96 3.63
C LEU A 124 -8.50 9.52 5.03
N GLY A 125 -7.47 9.73 5.84
CA GLY A 125 -7.61 10.34 7.17
C GLY A 125 -8.27 11.72 7.10
N GLU A 126 -7.76 12.59 6.23
CA GLU A 126 -8.30 13.93 6.00
C GLU A 126 -9.76 13.88 5.53
N THR A 127 -10.08 13.01 4.57
CA THR A 127 -11.45 12.88 4.04
C THR A 127 -12.43 12.41 5.11
N ILE A 128 -12.04 11.49 5.99
CA ILE A 128 -12.85 11.06 7.13
C ILE A 128 -13.14 12.26 8.06
N ASP A 129 -12.12 13.04 8.37
CA ASP A 129 -12.24 14.22 9.23
C ASP A 129 -13.13 15.29 8.61
N ASP A 130 -13.04 15.51 7.30
CA ASP A 130 -13.87 16.46 6.56
C ASP A 130 -15.34 16.05 6.57
N VAL A 131 -15.65 14.79 6.28
CA VAL A 131 -17.03 14.28 6.31
C VAL A 131 -17.60 14.38 7.73
N GLU A 132 -16.82 14.03 8.76
CA GLU A 132 -17.26 14.21 10.15
C GLU A 132 -17.51 15.68 10.48
N ALA A 133 -16.62 16.57 10.04
CA ALA A 133 -16.74 18.00 10.29
C ALA A 133 -18.04 18.54 9.66
N ILE A 134 -18.31 18.21 8.41
CA ILE A 134 -19.50 18.66 7.67
C ILE A 134 -20.80 18.23 8.35
N TYR A 135 -20.89 16.97 8.82
CA TYR A 135 -22.14 16.43 9.33
C TYR A 135 -22.35 16.57 10.84
N PHE A 136 -21.28 16.59 11.64
CA PHE A 136 -21.39 16.52 13.11
C PHE A 136 -20.75 17.69 13.86
N ARG A 137 -19.75 18.36 13.28
CA ARG A 137 -19.03 19.46 13.96
C ARG A 137 -19.55 20.84 13.53
N LEU A 138 -19.52 21.14 12.23
CA LEU A 138 -19.90 22.44 11.65
C LEU A 138 -21.37 22.81 11.92
N PRO A 139 -22.36 21.90 11.80
CA PRO A 139 -23.75 22.22 12.11
C PRO A 139 -23.99 22.59 13.57
N ASN A 140 -23.04 22.32 14.46
CA ASN A 140 -23.10 22.70 15.88
C ASN A 140 -22.25 23.95 16.19
N ASN A 141 -21.48 24.46 15.22
CA ASN A 141 -20.67 25.66 15.39
C ASN A 141 -21.52 26.94 15.18
N ALA A 142 -21.55 27.80 16.20
CA ALA A 142 -22.36 29.03 16.19
C ALA A 142 -21.88 30.06 15.14
N GLU A 143 -20.57 30.19 14.93
CA GLU A 143 -20.02 31.09 13.91
C GLU A 143 -20.37 30.61 12.51
N PHE A 144 -20.27 29.29 12.28
CA PHE A 144 -20.66 28.68 11.01
C PHE A 144 -22.14 28.90 10.69
N LYS A 145 -23.03 28.70 11.68
CA LYS A 145 -24.47 29.02 11.53
C LYS A 145 -24.69 30.48 11.15
N SER A 146 -24.06 31.40 11.88
CA SER A 146 -24.19 32.84 11.61
C SER A 146 -23.66 33.22 10.21
N LEU A 147 -22.59 32.57 9.75
CA LEU A 147 -22.05 32.77 8.41
C LEU A 147 -23.04 32.28 7.34
N CYS A 148 -23.58 31.06 7.51
CA CYS A 148 -24.56 30.47 6.60
C CYS A 148 -25.85 31.31 6.51
N GLU A 149 -26.32 31.87 7.63
CA GLU A 149 -27.45 32.81 7.68
C GLU A 149 -27.17 34.11 6.90
N LYS A 150 -25.95 34.67 7.01
CA LYS A 150 -25.59 35.87 6.24
C LYS A 150 -25.55 35.58 4.74
N PHE A 151 -25.02 34.44 4.33
CA PHE A 151 -24.96 34.05 2.92
C PHE A 151 -26.32 33.71 2.32
N SER A 152 -27.24 33.15 3.11
CA SER A 152 -28.61 32.87 2.62
C SER A 152 -29.43 34.13 2.40
N THR A 153 -29.13 35.22 3.11
CA THR A 153 -29.77 36.54 2.91
C THR A 153 -29.22 37.35 1.73
N LEU A 154 -28.14 36.90 1.10
CA LEU A 154 -27.53 37.53 -0.09
C LEU A 154 -28.05 36.93 -1.42
N LYS A 155 -28.97 35.97 -1.36
CA LYS A 155 -29.73 35.44 -2.51
C LYS A 155 -31.03 36.20 -2.70
#